data_AF-A0A3R7BTA8-F1
#
_entry.id   AF-A0A3R7BTA8-F1
#
_cell.length_a   1.000
_cell.length_b   1.000
_cell.length_c   1.000
_cell.angle_alpha   90.00
_cell.angle_beta   90.00
_cell.angle_gamma   90.00
#
_symmetry.space_group_name_H-M   'P 1'
#
loop_
_entity.id
_entity.type
_entity.pdbx_description
1 polymer ?
#
loop_
_entity_poly.entity_id
_entity_poly.type
_entity_poly.pdbx_seq_one_letter_code
_entity_poly.pdbx_strand_id
1 'polypeptide(L)'
;MKSDIVLVDTPGQIELFAFRASGPFIAEEFVGDSKAIVYLFDSVFSLNPLNYVSNIFLSAAVYNRFFLPQIHVLSKCDLLLKEDVNRIVDWSAKPKALEKAIEEKLEGTKRLLSRGMMKAIYQLGLRFLLIPVSAKTNEGMVNFNSALERVLAGGEKYTY
;
A
#
# COMPACT_ATOMS: atom_id res chain seq x y z
N MET A 1 27.83 -2.21 -15.25
CA MET A 1 27.15 -1.51 -14.15
C MET A 1 26.24 -2.50 -13.47
N LYS A 2 26.42 -2.72 -12.16
CA LYS A 2 25.51 -3.52 -11.34
C LYS A 2 24.55 -2.50 -10.72
N SER A 3 23.25 -2.61 -10.97
CA SER A 3 22.26 -1.69 -10.41
C SER A 3 21.94 -2.11 -8.98
N ASP A 4 21.82 -1.16 -8.06
CA ASP A 4 21.45 -1.43 -6.66
C ASP A 4 19.97 -1.79 -6.50
N ILE A 5 19.12 -1.24 -7.37
CA ILE A 5 17.67 -1.46 -7.39
C ILE A 5 17.23 -1.71 -8.83
N VAL A 6 16.34 -2.69 -9.01
CA VAL A 6 15.58 -2.89 -10.25
C VAL A 6 14.13 -2.55 -9.97
N LEU A 7 13.59 -1.57 -10.71
CA LEU A 7 12.17 -1.24 -10.69
C LEU A 7 11.48 -1.98 -11.84
N VAL A 8 10.45 -2.75 -11.50
CA VAL A 8 9.63 -3.48 -12.47
C VAL A 8 8.25 -2.83 -12.53
N ASP A 9 7.91 -2.26 -13.68
CA ASP A 9 6.57 -1.74 -13.92
C ASP A 9 5.63 -2.89 -14.30
N THR A 10 4.50 -2.99 -13.61
CA THR A 10 3.52 -4.05 -13.80
C THR A 10 2.40 -3.59 -14.74
N PRO A 11 1.65 -4.50 -15.39
CA PRO A 11 0.45 -4.11 -16.12
C PRO A 11 -0.49 -3.23 -15.28
N GLY A 12 -1.08 -2.20 -15.90
CA GLY A 12 -1.92 -1.23 -15.18
C GLY A 12 -3.22 -1.79 -14.57
N GLN A 13 -3.61 -3.01 -14.94
CA GLN A 13 -4.71 -3.74 -14.32
C GLN A 13 -4.15 -4.75 -13.32
N ILE A 14 -4.52 -4.58 -12.05
CA ILE A 14 -4.04 -5.43 -10.96
C ILE A 14 -4.46 -6.89 -11.16
N GLU A 15 -5.61 -7.14 -11.81
CA GLU A 15 -6.12 -8.48 -12.04
C GLU A 15 -5.25 -9.28 -13.01
N LEU A 16 -4.67 -8.60 -14.00
CA LEU A 16 -3.78 -9.23 -14.97
C LEU A 16 -2.47 -9.67 -14.32
N PHE A 17 -2.02 -8.94 -13.29
CA PHE A 17 -0.80 -9.25 -12.57
C PHE A 17 -1.06 -10.18 -11.38
N ALA A 18 -1.88 -9.78 -10.42
CA ALA A 18 -2.07 -10.53 -9.18
C ALA A 18 -2.90 -11.82 -9.35
N PHE A 19 -3.98 -11.79 -10.13
CA PHE A 19 -4.94 -12.91 -10.15
C PHE A 19 -4.72 -13.91 -11.29
N ARG A 20 -3.75 -13.68 -12.17
CA ARG A 20 -3.28 -14.69 -13.13
C ARG A 20 -2.12 -15.49 -12.55
N ALA A 21 -1.94 -16.72 -13.03
CA ALA A 21 -0.80 -17.56 -12.61
C ALA A 21 0.55 -16.95 -13.03
N SER A 22 0.57 -16.18 -14.12
CA SER A 22 1.76 -15.56 -14.67
C SER A 22 2.41 -14.54 -13.73
N GLY A 23 1.65 -13.76 -12.95
CA GLY A 23 2.24 -12.73 -12.11
C GLY A 23 3.08 -13.28 -10.97
N PRO A 24 2.54 -14.17 -10.11
CA PRO A 24 3.34 -14.84 -9.08
C PRO A 24 4.54 -15.58 -9.67
N PHE A 25 4.35 -16.29 -10.79
CA PHE A 25 5.46 -16.96 -11.48
C PHE A 25 6.56 -15.98 -11.89
N ILE A 26 6.22 -14.85 -12.53
CA ILE A 26 7.20 -13.82 -12.92
C ILE A 26 7.88 -13.23 -11.68
N ALA A 27 7.14 -12.97 -10.60
CA ALA A 27 7.69 -12.43 -9.36
C ALA A 27 8.68 -13.41 -8.68
N GLU A 28 8.39 -14.71 -8.71
CA GLU A 28 9.26 -15.77 -8.21
C GLU A 28 10.53 -15.91 -9.05
N GLU A 29 10.42 -15.82 -10.38
CA GLU A 29 11.56 -16.00 -11.30
C GLU A 29 12.52 -14.81 -11.37
N PHE A 30 12.15 -13.62 -10.87
CA PHE A 30 13.10 -12.50 -10.81
C PHE A 30 14.35 -12.87 -10.00
N VAL A 31 15.52 -12.60 -10.56
CA VAL A 31 16.80 -12.84 -9.88
C VAL A 31 17.04 -11.76 -8.84
N GLY A 32 17.19 -12.13 -7.57
CA GLY A 32 17.49 -11.23 -6.46
C GLY A 32 17.08 -11.80 -5.12
N ASP A 33 17.94 -11.64 -4.12
CA ASP A 33 17.75 -12.22 -2.77
C ASP A 33 16.66 -11.51 -1.97
N SER A 34 16.23 -10.32 -2.41
CA SER A 34 15.20 -9.53 -1.74
C SER A 34 14.30 -8.83 -2.76
N LYS A 35 12.99 -9.03 -2.60
CA LYS A 35 11.94 -8.53 -3.48
C LYS A 35 10.86 -7.89 -2.64
N ALA A 36 10.26 -6.83 -3.16
CA ALA A 36 9.12 -6.19 -2.51
C ALA A 36 8.11 -5.72 -3.57
N ILE A 37 6.84 -5.71 -3.19
CA ILE A 37 5.77 -5.12 -3.99
C ILE A 37 5.51 -3.72 -3.46
N VAL A 38 5.55 -2.73 -4.35
CA VAL A 38 5.10 -1.36 -4.04
C VAL A 38 3.63 -1.28 -4.42
N TYR A 39 2.75 -1.24 -3.42
CA TYR A 39 1.31 -1.14 -3.64
C TYR A 39 0.88 0.32 -3.57
N LEU A 40 0.36 0.84 -4.68
CA LEU A 40 -0.06 2.24 -4.80
C LEU A 40 -1.54 2.41 -4.41
N PHE A 41 -1.78 3.24 -3.39
CA PHE A 41 -3.07 3.82 -3.07
C PHE A 41 -3.20 5.16 -3.79
N ASP A 42 -4.30 5.39 -4.50
CA ASP A 42 -4.61 6.71 -5.04
C ASP A 42 -5.17 7.60 -3.92
N SER A 43 -4.58 8.78 -3.70
CA SER A 43 -4.94 9.70 -2.62
C SER A 43 -6.41 10.14 -2.69
N VAL A 44 -6.86 10.58 -3.86
CA VAL A 44 -8.20 11.10 -4.11
C VAL A 44 -9.23 10.00 -3.91
N PHE A 45 -8.95 8.80 -4.42
CA PHE A 45 -9.83 7.65 -4.22
C PHE A 45 -9.91 7.22 -2.75
N SER A 46 -8.77 7.25 -2.05
CA SER A 46 -8.64 6.82 -0.66
C SER A 46 -9.26 7.81 0.33
N LEU A 47 -9.68 9.01 -0.10
CA LEU A 47 -10.34 10.00 0.75
C LEU A 47 -11.68 9.48 1.31
N ASN A 48 -12.33 8.56 0.60
CA ASN A 48 -13.56 7.92 1.05
C ASN A 48 -13.24 6.67 1.90
N PRO A 49 -13.73 6.57 3.15
CA PRO A 49 -13.45 5.42 4.02
C PRO A 49 -13.84 4.06 3.43
N LEU A 50 -14.93 3.98 2.67
CA LEU A 50 -15.35 2.73 2.02
C LEU A 50 -14.33 2.28 0.96
N ASN A 51 -13.86 3.24 0.14
CA ASN A 51 -12.87 2.99 -0.89
C ASN A 51 -11.53 2.59 -0.27
N TYR A 52 -11.13 3.28 0.80
CA TYR A 52 -9.93 2.96 1.55
C TYR A 52 -9.97 1.53 2.10
N VAL A 53 -11.04 1.14 2.82
CA VAL A 53 -11.18 -0.22 3.37
C VAL A 53 -11.17 -1.28 2.27
N SER A 54 -11.89 -1.04 1.17
CA SER A 54 -11.89 -1.94 0.01
C SER A 54 -10.48 -2.12 -0.56
N ASN A 55 -9.70 -1.04 -0.63
CA ASN A 55 -8.35 -1.07 -1.19
C ASN A 55 -7.35 -1.76 -0.24
N ILE A 56 -7.49 -1.61 1.09
CA ILE A 56 -6.69 -2.40 2.06
C ILE A 56 -6.99 -3.89 1.88
N PHE A 57 -8.26 -4.27 1.72
CA PHE A 57 -8.63 -5.67 1.51
C PHE A 57 -8.04 -6.24 0.21
N LEU A 58 -8.03 -5.44 -0.87
CA LEU A 58 -7.38 -5.81 -2.12
C LEU A 58 -5.86 -5.96 -1.96
N SER A 59 -5.20 -5.02 -1.26
CA SER A 59 -3.78 -5.12 -0.93
C SER A 59 -3.46 -6.38 -0.12
N ALA A 60 -4.30 -6.73 0.86
CA ALA A 60 -4.17 -7.98 1.62
C ALA A 60 -4.31 -9.23 0.73
N ALA A 61 -5.23 -9.22 -0.25
CA ALA A 61 -5.37 -10.30 -1.21
C ALA A 61 -4.12 -10.44 -2.09
N VAL A 62 -3.53 -9.33 -2.55
CA VAL A 62 -2.24 -9.33 -3.26
C VAL A 62 -1.13 -9.86 -2.36
N TYR A 63 -1.09 -9.47 -1.09
CA TYR A 63 -0.07 -9.96 -0.15
C TYR A 63 -0.13 -11.48 -0.02
N ASN A 64 -1.33 -12.02 0.21
CA ASN A 64 -1.55 -13.46 0.31
C ASN A 64 -1.26 -14.22 -1.00
N ARG A 65 -1.28 -13.53 -2.14
CA ARG A 65 -1.04 -14.14 -3.45
C ARG A 65 0.44 -14.28 -3.76
N PHE A 66 1.25 -13.30 -3.40
CA PHE A 66 2.69 -13.27 -3.70
C PHE A 66 3.57 -13.68 -2.52
N PHE A 67 3.07 -13.54 -1.28
CA PHE A 67 3.85 -13.69 -0.05
C PHE A 67 5.16 -12.88 -0.01
N LEU A 68 5.22 -11.78 -0.76
CA LEU A 68 6.33 -10.82 -0.75
C LEU A 68 6.04 -9.66 0.22
N PRO A 69 7.07 -9.08 0.85
CA PRO A 69 6.94 -7.81 1.56
C PRO A 69 6.24 -6.75 0.71
N GLN A 70 5.30 -6.02 1.32
CA GLN A 70 4.59 -4.91 0.67
C GLN A 70 4.96 -3.57 1.29
N ILE A 71 5.26 -2.60 0.42
CA ILE A 71 5.41 -1.19 0.79
C ILE A 71 4.19 -0.46 0.25
N HIS A 72 3.44 0.19 1.14
CA HIS A 72 2.20 0.86 0.78
C HIS A 72 2.45 2.36 0.62
N VAL A 73 2.05 2.89 -0.53
CA VAL A 73 2.34 4.27 -0.92
C VAL A 73 1.03 4.97 -1.22
N LEU A 74 0.78 6.12 -0.60
CA LEU A 74 -0.35 6.99 -0.92
C LEU A 74 0.10 7.98 -2.01
N SER A 75 -0.09 7.57 -3.27
CA SER A 75 0.30 8.31 -4.47
C SER A 75 -0.55 9.56 -4.70
N LYS A 76 0.01 10.52 -5.45
CA LYS A 76 -0.65 11.78 -5.84
C LYS A 76 -1.10 12.61 -4.65
N CYS A 77 -0.33 12.62 -3.56
CA CYS A 77 -0.70 13.37 -2.35
C CYS A 77 -0.80 14.89 -2.60
N ASP A 78 -0.14 15.39 -3.66
CA ASP A 78 -0.20 16.78 -4.10
C ASP A 78 -1.60 17.24 -4.58
N LEU A 79 -2.51 16.32 -4.85
CA LEU A 79 -3.88 16.64 -5.27
C LEU A 79 -4.83 16.94 -4.10
N LEU A 80 -4.38 16.72 -2.86
CA LEU A 80 -5.20 16.89 -1.65
C LEU A 80 -4.61 17.95 -0.73
N LEU A 81 -5.47 18.49 0.14
CA LEU A 81 -5.01 19.31 1.26
C LEU A 81 -4.20 18.43 2.24
N LYS A 82 -3.19 19.04 2.86
CA LYS A 82 -2.31 18.33 3.82
C LYS A 82 -3.09 17.65 4.95
N GLU A 83 -4.18 18.26 5.41
CA GLU A 83 -5.05 17.69 6.44
C GLU A 83 -5.76 16.39 5.99
N ASP A 84 -6.18 16.32 4.72
CA ASP A 84 -6.81 15.15 4.15
C ASP A 84 -5.80 14.02 3.96
N VAL A 85 -4.59 14.34 3.47
CA VAL A 85 -3.47 13.39 3.40
C VAL A 85 -3.17 12.82 4.77
N ASN A 86 -3.01 13.69 5.78
CA ASN A 86 -2.75 13.28 7.16
C ASN A 86 -3.86 12.41 7.72
N ARG A 87 -5.13 12.69 7.40
CA ARG A 87 -6.27 11.87 7.82
C ARG A 87 -6.18 10.45 7.27
N ILE A 88 -5.86 10.29 5.98
CA ILE A 88 -5.72 8.97 5.34
C ILE A 88 -4.52 8.21 5.95
N VAL A 89 -3.39 8.89 6.15
CA VAL A 89 -2.21 8.32 6.81
C VAL A 89 -2.55 7.90 8.24
N ASP A 90 -3.33 8.69 8.97
CA ASP A 90 -3.79 8.37 10.33
C ASP A 90 -4.67 7.12 10.36
N TRP A 91 -5.54 6.90 9.37
CA TRP A 91 -6.29 5.65 9.26
C TRP A 91 -5.38 4.43 9.14
N SER A 92 -4.27 4.57 8.42
CA SER A 92 -3.30 3.49 8.24
C SER A 92 -2.54 3.13 9.53
N ALA A 93 -2.32 4.12 10.40
CA ALA A 93 -1.55 3.97 11.63
C ALA A 93 -2.42 3.70 12.87
N LYS A 94 -3.67 4.17 12.87
CA LYS A 94 -4.56 4.19 14.04
C LYS A 94 -5.90 3.52 13.68
N PRO A 95 -6.09 2.24 14.05
CA PRO A 95 -7.34 1.50 13.80
C PRO A 95 -8.60 2.23 14.26
N LYS A 96 -8.53 2.88 15.43
CA LYS A 96 -9.64 3.67 15.98
C LYS A 96 -10.01 4.89 15.14
N ALA A 97 -9.04 5.49 14.45
CA ALA A 97 -9.30 6.64 13.57
C ALA A 97 -10.09 6.20 12.32
N LEU A 98 -9.72 5.05 11.75
CA LEU A 98 -10.47 4.44 10.66
C LEU A 98 -11.86 4.00 11.10
N GLU A 99 -11.98 3.34 12.26
CA GLU A 99 -13.26 2.92 12.82
C GLU A 99 -14.21 4.11 12.99
N LYS A 100 -13.72 5.21 13.57
CA LYS A 100 -14.49 6.46 13.69
C LYS A 100 -14.96 6.98 12.33
N ALA A 101 -14.08 7.01 11.32
CA ALA A 101 -14.45 7.46 9.99
C ALA A 101 -15.51 6.57 9.32
N ILE A 102 -15.45 5.25 9.54
CA ILE A 102 -16.46 4.30 9.06
C ILE A 102 -17.82 4.57 9.73
N GLU A 103 -17.83 4.77 11.05
CA GLU A 103 -19.06 5.03 11.82
C GLU A 103 -19.68 6.39 11.48
N GLU A 104 -18.88 7.41 11.17
CA GLU A 104 -19.36 8.76 10.82
C GLU A 104 -19.80 8.92 9.35
N LYS A 105 -19.19 8.19 8.41
CA LYS A 105 -19.37 8.43 6.96
C LYS A 105 -20.15 7.35 6.24
N LEU A 106 -20.30 6.15 6.82
CA LEU A 106 -20.96 5.02 6.18
C LEU A 106 -22.22 4.62 6.95
N GLU A 107 -23.23 4.16 6.22
CA GLU A 107 -24.51 3.74 6.80
C GLU A 107 -24.90 2.32 6.35
N GLY A 108 -25.84 1.72 7.08
CA GLY A 108 -26.42 0.42 6.77
C GLY A 108 -25.38 -0.68 6.53
N THR A 109 -25.58 -1.45 5.46
CA THR A 109 -24.72 -2.59 5.09
C THR A 109 -23.28 -2.17 4.79
N LYS A 110 -23.06 -0.99 4.21
CA LYS A 110 -21.70 -0.50 3.88
C LYS A 110 -20.84 -0.35 5.13
N ARG A 111 -21.43 0.19 6.20
CA ARG A 111 -20.78 0.33 7.51
C ARG A 111 -20.45 -1.03 8.13
N LEU A 112 -21.42 -1.95 8.12
CA LEU A 112 -21.25 -3.29 8.67
C LEU A 112 -20.14 -4.07 7.96
N LEU A 113 -20.14 -4.05 6.62
CA LEU A 113 -19.12 -4.70 5.80
C LEU A 113 -17.73 -4.09 6.03
N SER A 114 -17.63 -2.76 5.98
CA SER A 114 -16.35 -2.08 6.17
C SER A 114 -15.74 -2.36 7.53
N ARG A 115 -16.56 -2.37 8.58
CA ARG A 115 -16.13 -2.73 9.93
C ARG A 115 -15.70 -4.19 10.03
N GLY A 116 -16.39 -5.11 9.36
CA GLY A 116 -16.02 -6.52 9.30
C GLY A 116 -14.67 -6.73 8.62
N MET A 117 -14.48 -6.14 7.43
CA MET A 117 -13.23 -6.20 6.68
C MET A 117 -12.07 -5.61 7.48
N MET A 118 -12.25 -4.43 8.06
CA MET A 118 -11.27 -3.77 8.90
C MET A 118 -10.84 -4.68 10.07
N LYS A 119 -11.81 -5.28 10.79
CA LYS A 119 -11.51 -6.18 11.91
C LYS A 119 -10.75 -7.42 11.47
N ALA A 120 -11.15 -8.05 10.36
CA ALA A 120 -10.47 -9.23 9.83
C ALA A 120 -8.99 -8.92 9.52
N ILE A 121 -8.74 -7.80 8.85
CA ILE A 121 -7.39 -7.36 8.50
C ILE A 121 -6.52 -7.15 9.75
N TYR A 122 -7.04 -6.47 10.77
CA TYR A 122 -6.30 -6.25 12.01
C TYR A 122 -6.07 -7.53 12.82
N GLN A 123 -7.02 -8.47 12.81
CA GLN A 123 -6.87 -9.77 13.46
C GLN A 123 -5.78 -10.64 12.82
N LEU A 124 -5.57 -10.49 11.51
CA LEU A 124 -4.47 -11.15 10.80
C LEU A 124 -3.10 -10.52 11.08
N GLY A 125 -3.03 -9.45 11.88
CA GLY A 125 -1.78 -8.76 12.22
C GLY A 125 -1.18 -7.96 11.06
N LEU A 126 -1.91 -7.82 9.94
CA LEU A 126 -1.46 -7.09 8.77
C LEU A 126 -1.48 -5.58 9.05
N ARG A 127 -0.37 -4.90 8.75
CA ARG A 127 -0.21 -3.45 8.93
C ARG A 127 0.10 -2.79 7.58
N PHE A 128 -0.67 -1.76 7.25
CA PHE A 128 -0.63 -1.10 5.93
C PHE A 128 -0.20 0.36 6.06
N LEU A 129 0.93 0.62 6.74
CA LEU A 129 1.40 1.98 6.95
C LEU A 129 1.63 2.67 5.60
N LEU A 130 0.92 3.79 5.39
CA LEU A 130 0.99 4.54 4.15
C LEU A 130 2.09 5.59 4.19
N ILE A 131 2.91 5.60 3.14
CA ILE A 131 3.88 6.65 2.88
C ILE A 131 3.26 7.60 1.84
N PRO A 132 2.89 8.84 2.20
CA PRO A 132 2.37 9.80 1.24
C PRO A 132 3.47 10.24 0.29
N VAL A 133 3.19 10.21 -1.01
CA VAL A 133 4.14 10.62 -2.03
C VAL A 133 3.50 11.32 -3.22
N SER A 134 4.30 12.16 -3.88
CA SER A 134 3.98 12.72 -5.19
C SER A 134 5.12 12.47 -6.16
N ALA A 135 4.83 11.75 -7.24
CA ALA A 135 5.75 11.62 -8.37
C ALA A 135 5.95 12.94 -9.14
N LYS A 136 5.03 13.91 -8.98
CA LYS A 136 5.05 15.21 -9.65
C LYS A 136 5.92 16.23 -8.92
N THR A 137 5.79 16.30 -7.59
CA THR A 137 6.51 17.27 -6.76
C THR A 137 7.72 16.68 -6.04
N ASN A 138 7.94 15.37 -6.16
CA ASN A 138 8.97 14.60 -5.45
C ASN A 138 8.75 14.53 -3.93
N GLU A 139 7.58 14.96 -3.44
CA GLU A 139 7.21 14.87 -2.03
C GLU A 139 7.21 13.41 -1.56
N GLY A 140 7.75 13.16 -0.36
CA GLY A 140 7.72 11.84 0.29
C GLY A 140 8.71 10.81 -0.26
N MET A 141 9.43 11.11 -1.35
CA MET A 141 10.38 10.15 -1.96
C MET A 141 11.52 9.73 -1.04
N VAL A 142 12.01 10.61 -0.17
CA VAL A 142 13.04 10.24 0.81
C VAL A 142 12.52 9.17 1.76
N ASN A 143 11.30 9.33 2.30
CA ASN A 143 10.69 8.36 3.19
C ASN A 143 10.39 7.03 2.47
N PHE A 144 9.98 7.11 1.21
CA PHE A 144 9.77 5.93 0.38
C PHE A 144 11.08 5.17 0.13
N ASN A 145 12.18 5.87 -0.20
CA ASN A 145 13.50 5.24 -0.37
C ASN A 145 13.97 4.57 0.92
N SER A 146 13.84 5.23 2.08
CA SER A 146 14.19 4.62 3.37
C SER A 146 13.34 3.39 3.71
N ALA A 147 12.08 3.34 3.24
CA ALA A 147 11.26 2.15 3.39
C ALA A 147 11.71 1.01 2.47
N LEU A 148 12.14 1.32 1.24
CA LEU A 148 12.76 0.34 0.33
C LEU A 148 14.04 -0.23 0.93
N GLU A 149 14.96 0.61 1.42
CA GLU A 149 16.21 0.19 2.08
C GLU A 149 15.93 -0.76 3.26
N ARG A 150 14.97 -0.41 4.11
CA ARG A 150 14.59 -1.26 5.25
C ARG A 150 14.06 -2.63 4.83
N VAL A 151 13.28 -2.69 3.75
CA VAL A 151 12.62 -3.93 3.31
C VAL A 151 13.54 -4.79 2.45
N LEU A 152 14.35 -4.18 1.57
CA LEU A 152 15.17 -4.89 0.60
C LEU A 152 16.60 -5.16 1.09
N ALA A 153 17.17 -4.28 1.92
CA ALA A 153 18.55 -4.40 2.40
C ALA A 153 18.64 -4.64 3.91
N GLY A 154 17.52 -5.01 4.56
CA GLY A 154 17.48 -5.19 6.01
C GLY A 154 17.80 -3.92 6.82
N GLY A 155 17.76 -2.74 6.19
CA GLY A 155 18.12 -1.46 6.80
C GLY A 155 19.54 -0.96 6.51
N GLU A 156 20.34 -1.67 5.71
CA GLU A 156 21.61 -1.17 5.20
C GLU A 156 21.38 -0.18 4.03
N LYS A 157 22.25 0.84 3.92
CA LYS A 157 22.22 1.77 2.78
C LYS A 157 22.78 1.10 1.53
N TYR A 158 22.23 1.45 0.37
CA TYR A 158 22.83 1.07 -0.92
C TYR A 158 24.30 1.54 -0.95
N THR A 159 25.21 0.64 -1.31
CA THR A 159 26.65 0.88 -1.25
C THR A 159 27.13 1.39 -2.61
N TYR A 160 27.65 2.63 -2.64
CA TYR A 160 28.16 3.33 -3.83
C TYR A 160 29.40 2.68 -4.46
#